data_AF-A0A844GC19-F1
#
_entry.id   AF-A0A844GC19-F1
#
_cell.length_a   1.000
_cell.length_b   1.000
_cell.length_c   1.000
_cell.angle_alpha   90.00
_cell.angle_beta   90.00
_cell.angle_gamma   90.00
#
_symmetry.space_group_name_H-M   'P 1'
#
loop_
_entity.id
_entity.type
_entity.pdbx_description
1 polymer ?
#
loop_
_entity_poly.entity_id
_entity_poly.type
_entity_poly.pdbx_seq_one_letter_code
_entity_poly.pdbx_strand_id
1 'polypeptide(L)'
;MLWLLMLIGLLPLLPFALMEGVQGQWHQVGGKGWLSVLYIAVGPSLLAMLAYDMAIKKLGAYRAGQFINLVPVFGALLSTWWLGEHISLLQVSALLLILSGMAVCNLPWQQLGLQRWRVRRLA
;
A
#
# COMPACT_ATOMS: atom_id res chain seq x y z
N MET A 1 -7.49 9.49 13.86
CA MET A 1 -6.10 9.04 13.61
C MET A 1 -5.58 9.56 12.27
N LEU A 2 -6.24 9.25 11.15
CA LEU A 2 -5.85 9.64 9.79
C LEU A 2 -5.48 11.14 9.60
N TRP A 3 -6.34 12.06 10.05
CA TRP A 3 -6.08 13.49 9.94
C TRP A 3 -4.81 13.96 10.67
N LEU A 4 -4.46 13.32 11.80
CA LEU A 4 -3.24 13.63 12.53
C LEU A 4 -2.00 13.18 11.75
N LEU A 5 -2.04 12.01 11.12
CA LEU A 5 -0.94 11.53 10.27
C LEU A 5 -0.71 12.46 9.08
N MET A 6 -1.80 12.96 8.48
CA MET A 6 -1.70 13.94 7.39
C MET A 6 -1.12 15.28 7.87
N LEU A 7 -1.54 15.79 9.02
CA LEU A 7 -1.00 17.04 9.59
C LEU A 7 0.47 16.92 10.00
N ILE A 8 0.84 15.81 10.64
CA ILE A 8 2.22 15.52 11.05
C ILE A 8 3.11 15.36 9.81
N GLY A 9 2.61 14.72 8.74
CA GLY A 9 3.34 14.61 7.47
C GLY A 9 3.45 15.94 6.72
N LEU A 10 2.44 16.81 6.82
CA LEU A 10 2.45 18.12 6.17
C LEU A 10 3.47 19.07 6.82
N LEU A 11 3.59 19.06 8.14
CA LEU A 11 4.50 19.94 8.90
C LEU A 11 5.94 19.99 8.35
N PRO A 12 6.63 18.87 8.13
CA PRO A 12 7.98 18.88 7.56
C PRO A 12 8.00 19.20 6.06
N LEU A 13 6.93 18.92 5.31
CA LEU A 13 6.85 19.21 3.87
C LEU A 13 6.55 20.69 3.57
N LEU A 14 5.83 21.36 4.46
CA LEU A 14 5.42 22.76 4.34
C LEU A 14 6.57 23.73 4.05
N PRO A 15 7.70 23.73 4.79
CA PRO A 15 8.80 24.65 4.49
C PRO A 15 9.43 24.40 3.11
N PHE A 16 9.56 23.14 2.69
CA PHE A 16 10.09 22.81 1.35
C PHE A 16 9.13 23.26 0.24
N ALA A 17 7.82 23.04 0.43
CA ALA A 17 6.81 23.48 -0.53
C ALA A 17 6.80 25.02 -0.66
N LEU A 18 6.92 25.75 0.45
CA LEU A 18 7.02 27.21 0.44
C LEU A 18 8.30 27.70 -0.25
N MET A 19 9.44 27.03 -0.02
CA MET A 19 10.70 27.35 -0.71
C MET A 19 10.57 27.18 -2.23
N GLU A 20 9.93 26.10 -2.70
CA GLU A 20 9.61 25.89 -4.13
C GLU A 20 8.71 26.99 -4.70
N GLY A 21 7.72 27.42 -3.92
CA GLY A 21 6.80 28.50 -4.31
C GLY A 21 7.50 29.83 -4.46
N VAL A 22 8.38 30.20 -3.51
CA VAL A 22 9.18 31.43 -3.55
C VAL A 22 10.16 31.43 -4.73
N GLN A 23 10.68 30.26 -5.10
CA GLN A 23 11.55 30.10 -6.28
C GLN A 23 10.80 30.10 -7.61
N GLY A 24 9.46 30.28 -7.60
CA GLY A 24 8.63 30.32 -8.80
C GLY A 24 8.45 28.96 -9.50
N GLN A 25 8.88 27.85 -8.85
CA GLN A 25 8.85 26.52 -9.46
C GLN A 25 7.41 25.99 -9.63
N TRP A 26 6.45 26.50 -8.88
CA TRP A 26 5.04 26.13 -9.02
C TRP A 26 4.45 26.45 -10.39
N HIS A 27 4.99 27.44 -11.10
CA HIS A 27 4.58 27.75 -12.48
C HIS A 27 5.04 26.68 -13.49
N GLN A 28 6.06 25.90 -13.16
CA GLN A 28 6.51 24.78 -13.99
C GLN A 28 5.57 23.57 -13.87
N VAL A 29 4.79 23.50 -12.79
CA VAL A 29 3.76 22.48 -12.59
C VAL A 29 2.53 22.86 -13.41
N GLY A 30 2.48 22.37 -14.65
CA GLY A 30 1.32 22.55 -15.52
C GLY A 30 0.04 21.93 -14.93
N GLY A 31 -1.12 22.25 -15.50
CA GLY A 31 -2.43 21.80 -14.98
C GLY A 31 -2.55 20.28 -14.81
N LYS A 32 -1.89 19.48 -15.66
CA LYS A 32 -1.81 18.02 -15.52
C LYS A 32 -1.09 17.58 -14.23
N GLY A 33 -0.03 18.29 -13.83
CA GLY A 33 0.71 18.00 -12.60
C GLY A 33 -0.16 18.18 -11.36
N TRP A 34 -0.90 19.29 -11.30
CA TRP A 34 -1.86 19.54 -10.23
C TRP A 34 -2.98 18.50 -10.17
N LEU A 35 -3.49 18.07 -11.33
CA LEU A 35 -4.45 16.97 -11.42
C LEU A 35 -3.90 15.66 -10.89
N SER A 36 -2.64 15.30 -11.20
CA SER A 36 -1.98 14.12 -10.65
C SER A 36 -1.82 14.20 -9.13
N VAL A 37 -1.44 15.36 -8.60
CA VAL A 37 -1.35 15.59 -7.14
C VAL A 37 -2.71 15.39 -6.48
N LEU A 38 -3.76 15.99 -7.05
CA LEU A 38 -5.12 15.84 -6.53
C LEU A 38 -5.60 14.38 -6.58
N TYR A 39 -5.29 13.68 -7.67
CA TYR A 39 -5.61 12.26 -7.81
C TYR A 39 -4.97 11.41 -6.71
N ILE A 40 -3.67 11.59 -6.44
CA ILE A 40 -2.95 10.84 -5.39
C ILE A 40 -3.44 11.23 -3.99
N ALA A 41 -3.73 12.52 -3.76
CA ALA A 41 -4.22 13.01 -2.48
C ALA A 41 -5.61 12.46 -2.12
N VAL A 42 -6.52 12.37 -3.10
CA VAL A 42 -7.90 11.93 -2.85
C VAL A 42 -8.02 10.41 -2.98
N GLY A 43 -7.49 9.81 -4.05
CA GLY A 43 -7.69 8.40 -4.37
C GLY A 43 -7.00 7.45 -3.38
N PRO A 44 -5.69 7.19 -3.54
CA PRO A 44 -4.97 6.25 -2.70
C PRO A 44 -4.76 6.75 -1.26
N SER A 45 -4.69 8.05 -1.02
CA SER A 45 -4.40 8.56 0.33
C SER A 45 -5.66 8.66 1.19
N LEU A 46 -6.72 9.33 0.72
CA LEU A 46 -7.93 9.51 1.52
C LEU A 46 -8.88 8.30 1.38
N LEU A 47 -9.33 8.00 0.16
CA LEU A 47 -10.37 6.99 -0.06
C LEU A 47 -9.87 5.57 0.27
N ALA A 48 -8.67 5.21 -0.18
CA ALA A 48 -8.15 3.87 0.09
C ALA A 48 -7.81 3.66 1.57
N MET A 49 -7.29 4.67 2.29
CA MET A 49 -7.11 4.53 3.74
C MET A 49 -8.43 4.45 4.48
N LEU A 50 -9.47 5.21 4.09
CA LEU A 50 -10.80 5.07 4.69
C LEU A 50 -11.36 3.66 4.46
N ALA A 51 -11.22 3.12 3.25
CA ALA A 51 -11.60 1.75 2.92
C ALA A 51 -10.81 0.72 3.75
N TYR A 52 -9.51 0.95 3.93
CA TYR A 52 -8.64 0.09 4.73
C TYR A 52 -9.02 0.11 6.22
N ASP A 53 -9.29 1.28 6.79
CA ASP A 53 -9.78 1.41 8.16
C ASP A 53 -11.13 0.72 8.36
N MET A 54 -12.03 0.82 7.38
CA MET A 54 -13.29 0.06 7.38
C MET A 54 -13.05 -1.45 7.30
N ALA A 55 -12.08 -1.89 6.48
CA ALA A 55 -11.70 -3.30 6.38
C ALA A 55 -11.14 -3.80 7.71
N ILE A 56 -10.27 -3.05 8.39
CA ILE A 56 -9.77 -3.38 9.74
C ILE A 56 -10.93 -3.53 10.71
N LYS A 57 -11.88 -2.57 10.74
CA LYS A 57 -13.03 -2.61 11.65
C LYS A 57 -13.93 -3.83 11.41
N LYS A 58 -14.10 -4.28 10.17
CA LYS A 58 -14.96 -5.42 9.83
C LYS A 58 -14.28 -6.78 9.90
N LEU A 59 -13.02 -6.87 9.49
CA LEU A 59 -12.29 -8.14 9.28
C LEU A 59 -11.21 -8.40 10.34
N GLY A 60 -10.88 -7.40 11.15
CA GLY A 60 -9.77 -7.41 12.09
C GLY A 60 -8.42 -7.10 11.42
N ALA A 61 -7.46 -6.62 12.21
CA ALA A 61 -6.17 -6.15 11.73
C ALA A 61 -5.36 -7.23 10.98
N TYR A 62 -5.41 -8.48 11.42
CA TYR A 62 -4.68 -9.58 10.79
C TYR A 62 -5.13 -9.82 9.34
N ARG A 63 -6.44 -9.96 9.11
CA ARG A 63 -6.98 -10.19 7.76
C ARG A 63 -6.89 -8.95 6.88
N ALA A 64 -7.15 -7.76 7.45
CA ALA A 64 -7.00 -6.51 6.72
C ALA A 64 -5.56 -6.29 6.23
N GLY A 65 -4.56 -6.55 7.08
CA GLY A 65 -3.15 -6.41 6.74
C GLY A 65 -2.70 -7.30 5.57
N GLN A 66 -3.34 -8.44 5.35
CA GLN A 66 -3.04 -9.31 4.21
C GLN A 66 -3.37 -8.63 2.87
N PHE A 67 -4.37 -7.75 2.80
CA PHE A 67 -4.74 -7.04 1.56
C PHE A 67 -3.65 -6.08 1.09
N ILE A 68 -2.78 -5.58 1.97
CA ILE A 68 -1.67 -4.71 1.57
C ILE A 68 -0.71 -5.44 0.63
N ASN A 69 -0.58 -6.77 0.76
CA ASN A 69 0.26 -7.57 -0.15
C ASN A 69 -0.28 -7.58 -1.59
N LEU A 70 -1.56 -7.25 -1.80
CA LEU A 70 -2.15 -7.15 -3.14
C LEU A 70 -1.89 -5.78 -3.79
N VAL A 71 -1.47 -4.76 -3.04
CA VAL A 71 -1.13 -3.43 -3.59
C VAL A 71 -0.13 -3.52 -4.75
N PRO A 72 1.02 -4.21 -4.63
CA PRO A 72 1.96 -4.36 -5.76
C PRO A 72 1.37 -5.15 -6.93
N VAL A 73 0.45 -6.09 -6.68
CA VAL A 73 -0.23 -6.86 -7.74
C VAL A 73 -1.12 -5.95 -8.57
N PHE A 74 -2.01 -5.21 -7.92
CA PHE A 74 -2.86 -4.24 -8.60
C PHE A 74 -2.05 -3.08 -9.19
N GLY A 75 -0.97 -2.64 -8.53
CA GLY A 75 -0.08 -1.62 -9.05
C GLY A 75 0.54 -2.01 -10.39
N ALA A 76 1.08 -3.22 -10.50
CA ALA A 76 1.64 -3.72 -11.77
C ALA A 76 0.55 -3.91 -12.85
N LEU A 77 -0.60 -4.47 -12.48
CA LEU A 77 -1.73 -4.65 -13.42
C LEU A 77 -2.28 -3.32 -13.93
N LEU A 78 -2.43 -2.33 -13.06
CA LEU A 78 -2.89 -0.99 -13.46
C LEU A 78 -1.82 -0.25 -14.25
N SER A 79 -0.54 -0.37 -13.90
CA SER A 79 0.53 0.30 -14.68
C SER A 79 0.59 -0.24 -16.11
N THR A 80 0.51 -1.55 -16.27
CA THR A 80 0.47 -2.15 -17.62
C THR A 80 -0.77 -1.79 -18.40
N TRP A 81 -1.95 -1.90 -17.78
CA TRP A 81 -3.21 -1.69 -18.48
C TRP A 81 -3.47 -0.21 -18.78
N TRP A 82 -3.13 0.68 -17.85
CA TRP A 82 -3.43 2.11 -17.95
C TRP A 82 -2.29 2.93 -18.57
N LEU A 83 -1.03 2.67 -18.18
CA LEU A 83 0.13 3.40 -18.72
C LEU A 83 0.75 2.71 -19.94
N GLY A 84 0.38 1.45 -20.21
CA GLY A 84 0.98 0.67 -21.31
C GLY A 84 2.42 0.26 -21.04
N GLU A 85 2.85 0.25 -19.77
CA GLU A 85 4.20 -0.17 -19.42
C GLU A 85 4.42 -1.67 -19.68
N HIS A 86 5.63 -2.03 -20.10
CA HIS A 86 5.99 -3.44 -20.27
C HIS A 86 6.39 -4.06 -18.93
N ILE A 87 5.76 -5.17 -18.55
CA ILE A 87 6.19 -5.93 -17.37
C ILE A 87 7.52 -6.59 -17.67
N SER A 88 8.54 -6.24 -16.88
CA SER A 88 9.82 -6.95 -16.92
C SER A 88 9.69 -8.35 -16.29
N LEU A 89 10.54 -9.29 -16.70
CA LEU A 89 10.63 -10.61 -16.07
C LEU A 89 10.88 -10.50 -14.55
N LEU A 90 11.58 -9.46 -14.09
CA LEU A 90 11.79 -9.17 -12.67
C LEU A 90 10.50 -8.78 -11.94
N GLN A 91 9.61 -8.00 -12.56
CA GLN A 91 8.30 -7.70 -11.98
C GLN A 91 7.43 -8.96 -11.91
N VAL A 92 7.47 -9.82 -12.93
CA VAL A 92 6.74 -11.10 -12.90
C VAL A 92 7.24 -11.99 -11.76
N SER A 93 8.56 -12.11 -11.58
CA SER A 93 9.11 -12.92 -10.49
C SER A 93 8.79 -12.32 -9.12
N ALA A 94 8.82 -10.99 -8.97
CA ALA A 94 8.40 -10.31 -7.75
C ALA A 94 6.91 -10.56 -7.44
N LEU A 95 6.03 -10.49 -8.43
CA LEU A 95 4.60 -10.80 -8.28
C LEU A 95 4.38 -12.23 -7.79
N LEU A 96 5.05 -13.20 -8.42
CA LEU A 96 4.98 -14.61 -8.00
C LEU A 96 5.49 -14.80 -6.57
N LEU A 97 6.59 -14.12 -6.20
CA LEU A 97 7.16 -14.21 -4.86
C LEU A 97 6.19 -13.67 -3.80
N ILE A 98 5.57 -12.52 -4.05
CA ILE A 98 4.58 -11.92 -3.14
C ILE A 98 3.37 -12.84 -2.96
N LEU A 99 2.83 -13.37 -4.06
CA LEU A 99 1.69 -14.29 -4.02
C LEU A 99 2.04 -15.58 -3.26
N SER A 100 3.23 -16.13 -3.47
CA SER A 100 3.69 -17.33 -2.78
C SER A 100 3.87 -17.08 -1.26
N GLY A 101 4.49 -15.96 -0.87
CA GLY A 101 4.65 -15.59 0.54
C GLY A 101 3.30 -15.39 1.23
N MET A 102 2.36 -14.71 0.56
CA MET A 102 1.01 -14.50 1.06
C MET A 102 0.26 -15.84 1.25
N ALA A 103 0.40 -16.78 0.31
CA ALA A 103 -0.20 -18.11 0.42
C ALA A 103 0.36 -18.87 1.63
N VAL A 104 1.68 -18.87 1.82
CA VAL A 104 2.35 -19.50 2.97
C VAL A 104 1.91 -18.90 4.30
N CYS A 105 1.78 -17.57 4.38
CA CYS A 105 1.33 -16.90 5.60
C CYS A 105 -0.13 -17.18 5.96
N ASN A 106 -1.00 -17.36 4.97
CA ASN A 106 -2.43 -17.65 5.21
C ASN A 106 -2.75 -19.14 5.29
N LEU A 107 -1.82 -20.03 4.97
CA LEU A 107 -2.01 -21.46 5.13
C LEU A 107 -2.26 -21.78 6.61
N PRO A 108 -3.39 -22.45 6.96
CA PRO A 108 -3.66 -22.84 8.32
C PRO A 108 -2.63 -23.90 8.75
N TRP A 109 -1.65 -23.49 9.55
CA TRP A 109 -0.65 -24.37 10.17
C TRP A 109 -1.27 -25.53 10.97
N GLN A 110 -2.57 -25.46 11.30
CA GLN A 110 -3.36 -26.55 11.86
C GLN A 110 -3.52 -27.75 10.92
N GLN A 111 -3.56 -27.56 9.60
CA GLN A 111 -3.71 -28.64 8.63
C GLN A 111 -2.39 -29.38 8.35
N LEU A 112 -1.24 -28.80 8.68
CA LEU A 112 0.09 -29.39 8.44
C LEU A 112 0.49 -30.47 9.46
N GLY A 113 -0.40 -30.87 10.40
CA GLY A 113 -0.12 -31.94 11.36
C GLY A 113 1.02 -31.64 12.37
N LEU A 114 1.56 -30.41 12.36
CA LEU A 114 2.72 -30.00 13.16
C LEU A 114 2.38 -29.65 14.62
N GLN A 115 1.12 -29.78 15.05
CA GLN A 115 0.71 -29.51 16.44
C GLN A 115 1.29 -30.51 17.46
N ARG A 116 1.84 -31.65 17.04
CA ARG A 116 2.36 -32.68 17.95
C ARG A 116 3.48 -32.23 18.89
N TRP A 117 4.20 -31.14 18.58
CA TRP A 117 5.39 -30.73 19.35
C TRP A 117 5.17 -29.66 20.42
N ARG A 118 4.01 -28.99 20.44
CA ARG A 118 3.82 -27.80 21.30
C ARG A 118 3.16 -28.08 22.66
N VAL A 119 2.59 -29.27 22.85
CA VAL A 119 1.86 -29.64 24.09
C VAL A 119 2.69 -30.57 25.00
N ARG A 120 3.79 -31.16 24.52
CA ARG A 120 4.63 -32.09 25.31
C ARG A 120 5.69 -31.41 26.21
N ARG A 121 5.67 -30.09 26.36
CA ARG A 121 6.69 -29.35 27.14
C ARG A 121 6.15 -28.74 28.45
N LEU A 122 4.94 -29.12 28.87
CA LEU A 122 4.28 -28.66 30.12
C LEU A 122 3.66 -29.81 30.94
N ALA A 123 4.01 -31.06 30.65
CA ALA A 123 3.70 -32.23 31.48
C ALA A 123 5.03 -32.88 31.87
#